data_AF-A0A853IHS5-F1
#
_entry.id   AF-A0A853IHS5-F1
#
_cell.length_a   1.000
_cell.length_b   1.000
_cell.length_c   1.000
_cell.angle_alpha   90.00
_cell.angle_beta   90.00
_cell.angle_gamma   90.00
#
_symmetry.space_group_name_H-M   'P 1'
#
loop_
_entity.id
_entity.type
_entity.pdbx_description
1 polymer ?
#
loop_
_entity_poly.entity_id
_entity_poly.type
_entity_poly.pdbx_seq_one_letter_code
_entity_poly.pdbx_strand_id
1 'polypeptide(L)'
;MQKKPILFILIIAYNLTYLSNADEHYIRIYYHERTPYYKIEDNKLTGIVGSKAQQILEKSKVPYRLSNIPAARQIEEVKINKKHICAVGWFKNKERELFAKYTMPIYQDRPAVLVTTKNQLNVLNKKKHRQLAIRSKFIYRH
;
A
#
# COMPACT_ATOMS: atom_id res chain seq x y z
N MET A 1 -4.03 -31.75 58.56
CA MET A 1 -5.00 -30.73 58.10
C MET A 1 -4.34 -29.81 57.08
N GLN A 2 -4.96 -29.72 55.91
CA GLN A 2 -4.51 -29.09 54.67
C GLN A 2 -4.24 -27.59 54.85
N LYS A 3 -3.01 -27.13 54.58
CA LYS A 3 -2.70 -25.68 54.50
C LYS A 3 -1.69 -25.38 53.39
N LYS A 4 -1.94 -25.76 52.12
CA LYS A 4 -1.19 -25.20 50.97
C LYS A 4 -1.99 -25.08 49.64
N PRO A 5 -3.27 -24.67 49.60
CA PRO A 5 -3.91 -24.34 48.31
C PRO A 5 -3.48 -22.96 47.78
N ILE A 6 -3.04 -22.04 48.64
CA ILE A 6 -2.73 -20.65 48.28
C ILE A 6 -1.46 -20.54 47.42
N LEU A 7 -0.45 -21.39 47.68
CA LEU A 7 0.81 -21.37 46.92
C LEU A 7 0.61 -21.87 45.48
N PHE A 8 -0.29 -22.83 45.26
CA PHE A 8 -0.64 -23.33 43.93
C PHE A 8 -1.42 -22.30 43.11
N ILE A 9 -2.33 -21.55 43.74
CA ILE A 9 -3.11 -20.50 43.08
C ILE A 9 -2.20 -19.33 42.64
N LEU A 10 -1.20 -18.96 43.44
CA LEU A 10 -0.22 -17.93 43.08
C LEU A 10 0.67 -18.34 41.88
N ILE A 11 1.04 -19.62 41.78
CA ILE A 11 1.82 -20.13 40.64
C ILE A 11 0.95 -20.14 39.36
N ILE A 12 -0.32 -20.52 39.45
CA ILE A 12 -1.24 -20.48 38.30
C ILE A 12 -1.48 -19.03 37.85
N ALA A 13 -1.69 -18.09 38.78
CA ALA A 13 -1.85 -16.67 38.47
C ALA A 13 -0.59 -16.05 37.85
N TYR A 14 0.61 -16.49 38.26
CA TYR A 14 1.88 -16.05 37.66
C TYR A 14 2.06 -16.55 36.22
N ASN A 15 1.52 -17.72 35.88
CA ASN A 15 1.55 -18.25 34.52
C ASN A 15 0.52 -17.60 33.58
N LEU A 16 -0.60 -17.07 34.12
CA LEU A 16 -1.62 -16.37 33.35
C LEU A 16 -1.15 -15.00 32.82
N THR A 17 -0.13 -14.40 33.44
CA THR A 17 0.50 -13.15 32.98
C THR A 17 1.42 -13.32 31.76
N TYR A 18 1.62 -14.55 31.27
CA TYR A 18 2.39 -14.83 30.04
C TYR A 18 1.52 -15.05 28.79
N LEU A 19 0.26 -14.60 28.76
CA LEU A 19 -0.35 -14.25 27.47
C LEU A 19 0.20 -12.89 27.03
N SER A 20 1.49 -12.89 26.70
CA SER A 20 2.15 -11.81 26.01
C SER A 20 1.33 -11.42 24.77
N ASN A 21 1.15 -10.11 24.58
CA ASN A 21 0.64 -9.53 23.33
C ASN A 21 1.30 -10.28 22.17
N ALA A 22 0.51 -11.03 21.41
CA ALA A 22 0.94 -11.58 20.13
C ALA A 22 1.22 -10.38 19.23
N ASP A 23 2.45 -9.89 19.32
CA ASP A 23 3.00 -8.90 18.42
C ASP A 23 2.78 -9.48 17.02
N GLU A 24 1.97 -8.78 16.22
CA GLU A 24 1.53 -9.26 14.92
C GLU A 24 2.78 -9.51 14.06
N HIS A 25 3.28 -10.76 14.02
CA HIS A 25 4.39 -11.20 13.17
C HIS A 25 3.97 -11.25 11.69
N TYR A 26 3.21 -10.26 11.24
CA TYR A 26 2.81 -10.11 9.87
C TYR A 26 2.85 -8.63 9.49
N ILE A 27 3.15 -8.37 8.22
CA ILE A 27 3.06 -7.03 7.66
C ILE A 27 1.63 -6.81 7.18
N ARG A 28 1.00 -5.72 7.61
CA ARG A 28 -0.28 -5.31 7.07
C ARG A 28 -0.07 -4.56 5.75
N ILE A 29 -0.63 -5.11 4.68
CA ILE A 29 -0.51 -4.58 3.32
C ILE A 29 -1.79 -3.84 2.99
N TYR A 30 -1.71 -2.52 2.98
CA TYR A 30 -2.83 -1.66 2.60
C TYR A 30 -2.99 -1.61 1.08
N TYR A 31 -4.25 -1.72 0.67
CA TYR A 31 -4.69 -1.53 -0.70
C TYR A 31 -6.04 -0.83 -0.71
N HIS A 32 -6.42 -0.31 -1.87
CA HIS A 32 -7.79 0.12 -2.16
C HIS A 32 -8.16 -0.48 -3.52
N GLU A 33 -9.40 -0.90 -3.69
CA GLU A 33 -9.85 -1.46 -4.97
C GLU A 33 -9.93 -0.37 -6.03
N ARG A 34 -9.34 -0.66 -7.19
CA ARG A 34 -9.33 0.22 -8.35
C ARG A 34 -9.05 -0.62 -9.60
N THR A 35 -10.08 -1.17 -10.21
CA THR A 35 -9.96 -1.87 -11.50
C THR A 35 -9.42 -0.91 -12.57
N PRO A 36 -8.47 -1.34 -13.44
CA PRO A 36 -7.86 -2.68 -13.54
C PRO A 36 -6.57 -2.88 -12.72
N TYR A 37 -6.21 -1.95 -11.83
CA TYR A 37 -4.92 -1.91 -11.13
C TYR A 37 -4.87 -2.81 -9.89
N TYR A 38 -5.89 -2.74 -9.04
CA TYR A 38 -6.01 -3.50 -7.78
C TYR A 38 -7.42 -4.04 -7.63
N LYS A 39 -7.54 -5.35 -7.40
CA LYS A 39 -8.77 -6.01 -6.96
C LYS A 39 -8.41 -7.25 -6.16
N ILE A 40 -9.36 -7.80 -5.42
CA ILE A 40 -9.20 -9.10 -4.79
C ILE A 40 -9.88 -10.16 -5.64
N GLU A 41 -9.17 -11.23 -5.96
CA GLU A 41 -9.72 -12.46 -6.55
C GLU A 41 -9.10 -13.64 -5.83
N ASP A 42 -9.93 -14.59 -5.39
CA ASP A 42 -9.50 -15.78 -4.63
C ASP A 42 -8.58 -15.45 -3.44
N ASN A 43 -8.93 -14.38 -2.70
CA ASN A 43 -8.16 -13.83 -1.57
C ASN A 43 -6.75 -13.34 -1.91
N LYS A 44 -6.44 -13.15 -3.20
CA LYS A 44 -5.17 -12.61 -3.67
C LYS A 44 -5.35 -11.21 -4.25
N LEU A 45 -4.34 -10.38 -4.10
CA LEU A 45 -4.30 -9.08 -4.76
C LEU A 45 -3.98 -9.29 -6.24
N THR A 46 -4.92 -8.96 -7.12
CA THR A 46 -4.78 -9.09 -8.57
C THR A 46 -4.95 -7.73 -9.28
N GLY A 47 -4.82 -7.74 -10.61
CA GLY A 47 -4.76 -6.54 -11.44
C GLY A 47 -3.35 -6.20 -11.90
N ILE A 48 -3.20 -5.12 -12.67
CA ILE A 48 -1.92 -4.76 -13.32
C ILE A 48 -0.79 -4.58 -12.30
N VAL A 49 -1.06 -3.87 -11.21
CA VAL A 49 -0.08 -3.62 -10.14
C VAL A 49 -0.25 -4.65 -9.03
N GLY A 50 -1.50 -5.00 -8.71
CA GLY A 50 -1.82 -5.95 -7.65
C GLY A 50 -1.14 -7.30 -7.84
N SER A 51 -1.18 -7.87 -9.06
CA SER A 51 -0.57 -9.16 -9.34
C SER A 51 0.95 -9.16 -9.15
N LYS A 52 1.62 -8.04 -9.50
CA LYS A 52 3.07 -7.91 -9.29
C LYS A 52 3.40 -7.81 -7.80
N ALA A 53 2.62 -7.05 -7.04
CA ALA A 53 2.78 -6.94 -5.60
C ALA A 53 2.54 -8.28 -4.89
N GLN A 54 1.48 -9.01 -5.27
CA GLN A 54 1.18 -10.35 -4.77
C GLN A 54 2.34 -11.32 -4.97
N GLN A 55 2.93 -11.36 -6.17
CA GLN A 55 4.09 -12.21 -6.46
C GLN A 55 5.31 -11.86 -5.59
N ILE A 56 5.54 -10.58 -5.31
CA ILE A 56 6.65 -10.14 -4.43
C ILE A 56 6.40 -10.57 -2.99
N LEU A 57 5.18 -10.41 -2.50
CA LEU A 57 4.78 -10.82 -1.15
C LEU A 57 4.88 -12.35 -0.97
N GLU A 58 4.46 -13.13 -1.95
CA GLU A 58 4.58 -14.60 -1.92
C GLU A 58 6.06 -15.04 -1.93
N LYS A 59 6.90 -14.37 -2.72
CA LYS A 59 8.34 -14.68 -2.80
C LYS A 59 9.14 -14.24 -1.56
N SER A 60 8.69 -13.22 -0.85
CA SER A 60 9.40 -12.72 0.34
C SER A 60 9.32 -13.67 1.53
N LYS A 61 8.33 -14.59 1.53
CA LYS A 61 8.03 -15.50 2.65
C LYS A 61 7.75 -14.78 3.98
N VAL A 62 7.48 -13.48 3.93
CA VAL A 62 7.09 -12.69 5.10
C VAL A 62 5.59 -12.87 5.31
N PRO A 63 5.10 -13.23 6.50
CA PRO A 63 3.66 -13.30 6.74
C PRO A 63 3.03 -11.92 6.52
N TYR A 64 1.89 -11.87 5.86
CA TYR A 64 1.20 -10.62 5.59
C TYR A 64 -0.32 -10.76 5.63
N ARG A 65 -1.01 -9.64 5.83
CA ARG A 65 -2.46 -9.56 5.69
C ARG A 65 -2.85 -8.36 4.83
N LEU A 66 -3.70 -8.61 3.84
CA LEU A 66 -4.28 -7.56 3.01
C LEU A 66 -5.35 -6.81 3.81
N SER A 67 -5.37 -5.49 3.68
CA SER A 67 -6.33 -4.63 4.38
C SER A 67 -6.82 -3.53 3.45
N ASN A 68 -8.11 -3.57 3.12
CA ASN A 68 -8.75 -2.57 2.26
C ASN A 68 -9.05 -1.30 3.06
N ILE A 69 -8.33 -0.20 2.78
CA ILE A 69 -8.60 1.10 3.40
C ILE A 69 -8.49 2.22 2.37
N PRO A 70 -9.18 3.35 2.57
CA PRO A 70 -9.13 4.49 1.65
C PRO A 70 -7.70 4.97 1.39
N ALA A 71 -7.42 5.35 0.14
CA ALA A 71 -6.08 5.72 -0.30
C ALA A 71 -5.42 6.82 0.57
N ALA A 72 -6.15 7.90 0.90
CA ALA A 72 -5.64 8.96 1.77
C ALA A 72 -5.18 8.44 3.14
N ARG A 73 -5.99 7.56 3.75
CA ARG A 73 -5.69 6.94 5.05
C ARG A 73 -4.44 6.07 5.01
N GLN A 74 -4.14 5.40 3.89
CA GLN A 74 -2.91 4.60 3.76
C GLN A 74 -1.66 5.45 4.00
N ILE A 75 -1.61 6.65 3.40
CA ILE A 75 -0.46 7.56 3.53
C ILE A 75 -0.38 8.13 4.95
N GLU A 76 -1.52 8.46 5.56
CA GLU A 76 -1.58 8.92 6.95
C GLU A 76 -1.05 7.86 7.92
N GLU A 77 -1.50 6.60 7.77
CA GLU A 77 -1.06 5.49 8.62
C GLU A 77 0.45 5.24 8.44
N VAL A 78 0.97 5.28 7.19
CA VAL A 78 2.41 5.18 6.90
C VAL A 78 3.19 6.30 7.59
N LYS A 79 2.68 7.54 7.56
CA LYS A 79 3.31 8.69 8.21
C LYS A 79 3.32 8.59 9.73
N ILE A 80 2.27 8.03 10.32
CA ILE A 80 2.17 7.81 11.76
C ILE A 80 3.20 6.76 12.23
N ASN A 81 3.53 5.78 11.38
CA ASN A 81 4.60 4.79 11.60
C ASN A 81 4.50 4.03 12.95
N LYS A 82 3.28 3.66 13.36
CA LYS A 82 3.04 2.95 14.65
C LYS A 82 2.90 1.44 14.52
N LYS A 83 2.89 0.90 13.30
CA LYS A 83 2.61 -0.53 13.00
C LYS A 83 3.53 -1.03 11.90
N HIS A 84 3.69 -2.36 11.80
CA HIS A 84 4.32 -3.01 10.64
C HIS A 84 3.39 -2.96 9.43
N ILE A 85 3.40 -1.83 8.72
CA ILE A 85 2.50 -1.56 7.59
C ILE A 85 3.28 -1.27 6.31
N CYS A 86 2.71 -1.65 5.17
CA CYS A 86 3.13 -1.22 3.84
C CYS A 86 1.90 -0.86 3.02
N ALA A 87 2.03 0.08 2.09
CA ALA A 87 0.93 0.46 1.20
C ALA A 87 1.33 0.20 -0.26
N VAL A 88 0.48 -0.50 -1.01
CA VAL A 88 0.78 -0.89 -2.39
C VAL A 88 0.36 0.21 -3.37
N GLY A 89 1.17 0.40 -4.42
CA GLY A 89 0.72 1.14 -5.59
C GLY A 89 0.93 2.65 -5.56
N TRP A 90 1.76 3.13 -4.64
CA TRP A 90 2.00 4.55 -4.45
C TRP A 90 3.15 5.09 -5.29
N PHE A 91 2.92 6.25 -5.91
CA PHE A 91 3.98 7.00 -6.57
C PHE A 91 4.99 7.51 -5.56
N LYS A 92 6.25 7.23 -5.87
CA LYS A 92 7.41 7.84 -5.22
C LYS A 92 7.45 9.34 -5.54
N ASN A 93 7.54 10.18 -4.52
CA ASN A 93 7.76 11.61 -4.66
C ASN A 93 8.55 12.17 -3.45
N LYS A 94 9.19 13.33 -3.65
CA LYS A 94 10.04 13.98 -2.65
C LYS A 94 9.35 14.23 -1.31
N GLU A 95 8.10 14.68 -1.33
CA GLU A 95 7.35 14.98 -0.11
C GLU A 95 7.18 13.73 0.76
N ARG A 96 6.83 12.60 0.15
CA ARG A 96 6.62 11.34 0.87
C ARG A 96 7.92 10.65 1.24
N GLU A 97 9.00 10.85 0.50
CA GLU A 97 10.33 10.34 0.88
C GLU A 97 10.84 10.89 2.22
N LEU A 98 10.30 12.02 2.69
CA LEU A 98 10.61 12.56 4.01
C LEU A 98 10.18 11.63 5.16
N PHE A 99 9.17 10.78 4.95
CA PHE A 99 8.62 9.92 6.00
C PHE A 99 8.41 8.45 5.58
N ALA A 100 8.55 8.12 4.30
CA ALA A 100 8.32 6.78 3.77
C ALA A 100 9.54 6.25 3.01
N LYS A 101 9.78 4.94 3.14
CA LYS A 101 10.74 4.21 2.30
C LYS A 101 10.00 3.54 1.15
N TYR A 102 10.65 3.49 -0.01
CA TYR A 102 10.11 2.87 -1.21
C TYR A 102 10.93 1.65 -1.60
N THR A 103 10.25 0.65 -2.15
CA THR A 103 10.87 -0.45 -2.87
C THR A 103 11.38 0.03 -4.23
N MET A 104 12.05 -0.85 -4.97
CA MET A 104 12.26 -0.62 -6.40
C MET A 104 10.89 -0.55 -7.11
N PRO A 105 10.70 0.35 -8.11
CA PRO A 105 9.41 0.50 -8.77
C PRO A 105 8.90 -0.82 -9.36
N ILE A 106 7.67 -1.19 -9.02
CA ILE A 106 7.02 -2.41 -9.53
C ILE A 106 6.10 -2.12 -10.72
N TYR A 107 5.81 -0.84 -10.98
CA TYR A 107 4.97 -0.37 -12.07
C TYR A 107 5.26 1.12 -12.33
N GLN A 108 5.16 1.52 -13.59
CA GLN A 108 5.30 2.91 -14.04
C GLN A 108 4.15 3.24 -15.00
N ASP A 109 3.44 4.33 -14.72
CA ASP A 109 2.36 4.77 -15.58
C ASP A 109 2.87 5.27 -16.93
N ARG A 110 2.04 5.09 -17.96
CA ARG A 110 2.26 5.71 -19.25
C ARG A 110 2.08 7.23 -19.13
N PRO A 111 2.73 8.03 -20.00
CA PRO A 111 2.52 9.47 -20.03
C PRO A 111 1.03 9.83 -20.08
N ALA A 112 0.62 10.82 -19.30
CA ALA A 112 -0.74 11.34 -19.35
C ALA A 112 -1.01 11.97 -20.72
N VAL A 113 -2.17 11.67 -21.29
CA VAL A 113 -2.60 12.19 -22.59
C VAL A 113 -3.97 12.87 -22.46
N LEU A 114 -4.19 13.91 -23.26
CA LEU A 114 -5.50 14.51 -23.42
C LEU A 114 -6.34 13.64 -24.34
N VAL A 115 -7.54 13.27 -23.88
CA VAL A 115 -8.50 12.50 -24.67
C VAL A 115 -9.66 13.41 -25.04
N THR A 116 -10.10 13.32 -26.30
CA THR A 116 -11.31 14.00 -26.80
C THR A 116 -12.12 13.05 -27.68
N THR A 117 -13.33 13.46 -28.04
CA THR A 117 -14.19 12.72 -28.95
C THR A 117 -13.59 12.66 -30.35
N LYS A 118 -13.82 11.56 -31.09
CA LYS A 118 -13.27 11.37 -32.45
C LYS A 118 -13.57 12.56 -33.39
N ASN A 119 -14.75 13.16 -33.26
CA ASN A 119 -15.21 14.26 -34.10
C ASN A 119 -14.57 15.63 -33.75
N GLN A 120 -13.88 15.74 -32.61
CA GLN A 120 -13.27 16.98 -32.15
C GLN A 120 -11.74 16.99 -32.34
N LEU A 121 -11.20 16.11 -33.17
CA LEU A 121 -9.76 16.05 -33.45
C LEU A 121 -9.20 17.38 -33.98
N ASN A 122 -10.02 18.14 -34.71
CA ASN A 122 -9.67 19.47 -35.23
C ASN A 122 -9.36 20.48 -34.12
N VAL A 123 -9.95 20.32 -32.93
CA VAL A 123 -9.67 21.17 -31.75
C VAL A 123 -8.25 20.91 -31.26
N LEU A 124 -7.81 19.65 -31.21
CA LEU A 124 -6.45 19.27 -30.81
C LEU A 124 -5.41 19.56 -31.90
N ASN A 125 -5.80 19.53 -33.17
CA ASN A 125 -4.92 19.77 -34.32
C ASN A 125 -4.63 21.26 -34.60
N LYS A 126 -5.32 22.20 -33.94
CA LYS A 126 -4.87 23.60 -33.97
C LYS A 126 -3.44 23.62 -33.41
N LYS A 127 -2.47 23.97 -34.27
CA LYS A 127 -0.99 23.94 -34.06
C LYS A 127 -0.50 24.43 -32.68
N LYS A 128 -1.34 25.14 -31.92
CA LYS A 128 -1.11 25.54 -30.52
C LYS A 128 -1.03 24.36 -29.53
N HIS A 129 -1.78 23.27 -29.65
CA HIS A 129 -1.81 22.26 -28.58
C HIS A 129 -0.54 21.40 -28.50
N ARG A 130 0.07 21.00 -29.63
CA ARG A 130 1.39 20.34 -29.62
C ARG A 130 2.47 21.25 -29.03
N GLN A 131 2.48 22.55 -29.38
CA GLN A 131 3.43 23.49 -28.80
C GLN A 131 3.17 23.77 -27.32
N LEU A 132 1.91 23.79 -26.87
CA LEU A 132 1.55 23.96 -25.46
C LEU A 132 1.91 22.74 -24.62
N ALA A 133 1.70 21.51 -25.13
CA ALA A 133 2.10 20.28 -24.45
C ALA A 133 3.62 20.09 -24.40
N ILE A 134 4.36 20.56 -25.42
CA ILE A 134 5.82 20.55 -25.47
C ILE A 134 6.43 21.69 -24.62
N ARG A 135 5.77 22.85 -24.50
CA ARG A 135 6.20 23.98 -23.64
C ARG A 135 5.80 23.84 -22.18
N SER A 136 4.71 23.14 -21.87
CA SER A 136 4.47 22.66 -20.52
C SER A 136 5.48 21.56 -20.27
N LYS A 137 6.67 21.95 -19.83
CA LYS A 137 7.58 21.14 -19.04
C LYS A 137 6.75 20.69 -17.83
N PHE A 138 5.86 19.71 -18.01
CA PHE A 138 5.06 19.12 -16.97
C PHE A 138 6.09 18.66 -15.97
N ILE A 139 6.06 19.34 -14.83
CA ILE A 139 7.10 19.32 -13.81
C ILE A 139 7.06 17.92 -13.19
N TYR A 140 7.67 16.94 -13.86
CA TYR A 140 8.21 15.77 -13.20
C TYR A 140 9.48 16.25 -12.49
N ARG A 141 9.28 16.95 -11.38
CA ARG A 141 10.31 17.03 -10.35
C ARG A 141 10.31 15.68 -9.66
N HIS A 142 11.19 14.79 -10.15
CA HIS A 142 11.73 13.68 -9.37
C HIS A 142 12.14 14.17 -7.99
#